data_AF-A0A353NBE6-F1
#
_entry.id   AF-A0A353NBE6-F1
#
_cell.length_a   1.000
_cell.length_b   1.000
_cell.length_c   1.000
_cell.angle_alpha   90.00
_cell.angle_beta   90.00
_cell.angle_gamma   90.00
#
_symmetry.space_group_name_H-M   'P 1'
#
loop_
_entity.id
_entity.type
_entity.pdbx_description
1 polymer ?
#
loop_
_entity_poly.entity_id
_entity_poly.type
_entity_poly.pdbx_seq_one_letter_code
_entity_poly.pdbx_strand_id
1 'polypeptide(L)'
;PPPLAALLFEVVLNTTSLFNHSNIHIPEKVDRLLRLLVVTPDMHRVHHSVHIRETNSNFGFNLPWWDQLFGTYKDQPVGGHQDMMIGLAQFRDLRQLSLLRLLGLPFSGGAGAVPINRH
;
A
#
# COMPACT_ATOMS: atom_id res chain seq x y z
N PRO A 1 -0.45 -21.14 21.83
CA PRO A 1 0.76 -20.71 21.08
C PRO A 1 1.90 -20.44 22.08
N PRO A 2 3.16 -20.81 21.82
CA PRO A 2 4.25 -20.49 22.73
C PRO A 2 4.40 -18.96 22.80
N PRO A 3 4.45 -18.34 24.01
CA PRO A 3 4.51 -16.89 24.16
C PRO A 3 5.61 -16.21 23.34
N LEU A 4 6.75 -16.89 23.18
CA LEU A 4 7.85 -16.43 22.35
C LEU A 4 7.47 -16.29 20.87
N ALA A 5 6.71 -17.22 20.30
CA ALA A 5 6.29 -17.14 18.90
C ALA A 5 5.31 -15.98 18.67
N ALA A 6 4.40 -15.73 19.62
CA ALA A 6 3.50 -14.58 19.55
C ALA A 6 4.28 -13.26 19.63
N LEU A 7 5.27 -13.18 20.53
CA LEU A 7 6.14 -12.01 20.63
C LEU A 7 6.94 -11.77 19.35
N LEU A 8 7.56 -12.82 18.79
CA LEU A 8 8.32 -12.72 17.54
C LEU A 8 7.44 -12.29 16.37
N PHE A 9 6.25 -12.89 16.26
CA PHE A 9 5.27 -12.50 15.25
C PHE A 9 4.90 -11.02 15.36
N GLU A 10 4.57 -10.55 16.57
CA GLU A 10 4.18 -9.17 16.82
C GLU A 10 5.31 -8.20 16.46
N VAL A 11 6.54 -8.51 16.86
CA VAL A 11 7.73 -7.70 16.55
C VAL A 11 7.94 -7.62 15.05
N VAL A 12 7.92 -8.76 14.35
CA VAL A 12 8.11 -8.80 12.90
C VAL A 12 7.00 -8.04 12.19
N LEU A 13 5.73 -8.32 12.52
CA LEU A 13 4.55 -7.71 11.92
C LEU A 13 4.57 -6.18 12.06
N ASN A 14 4.86 -5.67 13.25
CA ASN A 14 4.89 -4.22 13.46
C ASN A 14 6.10 -3.57 12.81
N THR A 15 7.27 -4.22 12.87
CA THR A 15 8.49 -3.66 12.26
C THR A 15 8.31 -3.51 10.75
N THR A 16 7.77 -4.52 10.07
CA THR A 16 7.50 -4.45 8.62
C THR A 16 6.38 -3.47 8.31
N SER A 17 5.33 -3.39 9.14
CA SER A 17 4.25 -2.40 9.02
C SER A 17 4.79 -0.96 9.04
N LEU A 18 5.63 -0.66 10.02
CA LEU A 18 6.24 0.65 10.16
C LEU A 18 7.23 0.93 9.02
N PHE A 19 7.98 -0.08 8.60
CA PHE A 19 8.94 0.03 7.51
C PHE A 19 8.24 0.32 6.18
N ASN A 20 7.27 -0.50 5.76
CA ASN A 20 6.61 -0.36 4.46
C ASN A 20 5.68 0.88 4.37
N HIS A 21 5.24 1.46 5.49
CA HIS A 21 4.53 2.74 5.55
C HIS A 21 5.43 3.94 5.90
N SER A 22 6.76 3.76 5.92
CA SER A 22 7.66 4.88 6.18
C SER A 22 7.84 5.78 4.95
N ASN A 23 8.28 7.02 5.17
CA ASN A 23 8.71 7.93 4.10
C ASN A 23 10.23 7.91 3.90
N ILE A 24 10.88 6.78 4.21
CA ILE A 24 12.33 6.63 4.07
C ILE A 24 12.67 6.53 2.58
N HIS A 25 13.61 7.38 2.13
CA HIS A 25 14.19 7.25 0.80
C HIS A 25 15.27 6.16 0.81
N ILE A 26 15.11 5.16 -0.06
CA ILE A 26 16.09 4.10 -0.28
C ILE A 26 16.65 4.28 -1.70
N PRO A 27 17.98 4.28 -1.89
CA PRO A 27 18.56 4.33 -3.23
C PRO A 27 18.04 3.17 -4.10
N GLU A 28 17.66 3.45 -5.35
CA GLU A 28 16.96 2.50 -6.23
C GLU A 28 17.63 1.11 -6.33
N LYS A 29 18.96 1.06 -6.39
CA LYS A 29 19.71 -0.21 -6.45
C LYS A 29 19.55 -1.06 -5.18
N VAL A 30 19.51 -0.39 -4.03
CA VAL A 30 19.34 -1.03 -2.72
C VAL A 30 17.89 -1.48 -2.58
N ASP A 31 16.95 -0.61 -2.95
CA ASP A 31 15.51 -0.92 -2.93
C ASP A 31 15.20 -2.16 -3.79
N ARG A 32 15.74 -2.24 -5.01
CA ARG A 32 15.58 -3.40 -5.89
C ARG A 32 16.08 -4.71 -5.27
N LEU A 33 17.17 -4.67 -4.50
CA LEU A 33 17.68 -5.85 -3.79
C LEU A 33 16.78 -6.22 -2.61
N LEU A 34 16.33 -5.24 -1.85
CA LEU A 34 15.44 -5.45 -0.69
C LEU A 34 14.10 -6.04 -1.10
N ARG A 35 13.53 -5.62 -2.24
CA ARG A 35 12.29 -6.16 -2.82
C ARG A 35 12.35 -7.65 -3.17
N LEU A 36 13.50 -8.31 -3.05
CA LEU A 36 13.58 -9.77 -3.14
C LEU A 36 13.11 -10.49 -1.86
N LEU A 37 13.10 -9.81 -0.71
CA LEU A 37 12.86 -10.41 0.60
C LEU A 37 11.80 -9.69 1.41
N VAL A 38 11.70 -8.37 1.31
CA VAL A 38 10.79 -7.54 2.11
C VAL A 38 10.06 -6.53 1.22
N VAL A 39 8.83 -6.22 1.60
CA VAL A 39 8.07 -5.14 0.97
C VAL A 39 8.64 -3.80 1.42
N THR A 40 9.22 -3.06 0.48
CA THR A 40 9.86 -1.77 0.75
C THR A 40 8.84 -0.61 0.76
N PRO A 41 9.22 0.57 1.30
CA PRO A 41 8.34 1.74 1.28
C PRO A 41 7.84 2.07 -0.12
N ASP A 42 8.74 2.12 -1.10
CA ASP A 42 8.39 2.47 -2.47
C ASP A 42 7.53 1.38 -3.15
N MET A 43 7.82 0.09 -2.92
CA MET A 43 6.97 -1.01 -3.40
C MET A 43 5.54 -0.89 -2.88
N HIS A 44 5.38 -0.73 -1.56
CA HIS A 44 4.07 -0.61 -0.92
C HIS A 44 3.34 0.66 -1.35
N ARG A 45 4.07 1.76 -1.56
CA ARG A 45 3.46 3.03 -1.95
C ARG A 45 2.68 2.95 -3.27
N VAL A 46 3.09 2.10 -4.22
CA VAL A 46 2.36 1.91 -5.49
C VAL A 46 0.90 1.47 -5.24
N HIS A 47 0.68 0.60 -4.26
CA HIS A 47 -0.66 0.18 -3.83
C HIS A 47 -1.51 1.37 -3.33
N HIS A 48 -0.88 2.43 -2.81
CA HIS A 48 -1.58 3.63 -2.35
C HIS A 48 -1.86 4.66 -3.45
N SER A 49 -1.45 4.37 -4.69
CA SER A 49 -1.71 5.25 -5.84
C SER A 49 -3.21 5.51 -6.03
N VAL A 50 -3.52 6.70 -6.54
CA VAL A 50 -4.87 7.06 -7.00
C VAL A 50 -5.30 6.30 -8.26
N HIS A 51 -4.36 5.79 -9.05
CA HIS A 51 -4.66 5.09 -10.28
C HIS A 51 -5.03 3.64 -9.98
N ILE A 52 -6.25 3.23 -10.31
CA ILE A 52 -6.80 1.92 -9.91
C ILE A 52 -5.95 0.70 -10.32
N ARG A 53 -5.22 0.79 -11.45
CA ARG A 53 -4.32 -0.28 -11.91
C ARG A 53 -3.04 -0.38 -11.07
N GLU A 54 -2.64 0.68 -10.39
CA GLU A 54 -1.55 0.70 -9.42
C GLU A 54 -2.07 0.37 -8.03
N THR A 55 -3.25 0.89 -7.66
CA THR A 55 -3.91 0.53 -6.41
C THR A 55 -4.11 -0.99 -6.30
N ASN A 56 -4.54 -1.63 -7.38
CA ASN A 56 -4.76 -3.07 -7.43
C ASN A 56 -3.47 -3.85 -7.80
N SER A 57 -2.35 -3.48 -7.19
CA SER A 57 -1.06 -4.16 -7.29
C SER A 57 -0.36 -4.15 -5.94
N ASN A 58 0.70 -4.94 -5.77
CA ASN A 58 1.52 -4.99 -4.55
C ASN A 58 0.71 -5.22 -3.25
N PHE A 59 -0.10 -6.28 -3.22
CA PHE A 59 -0.94 -6.66 -2.07
C PHE A 59 -0.15 -7.28 -0.91
N GLY A 60 1.07 -7.76 -1.16
CA GLY A 60 1.95 -8.31 -0.15
C GLY A 60 2.29 -7.29 0.93
N PHE A 61 2.21 -7.69 2.19
CA PHE A 61 2.49 -6.82 3.32
C PHE A 61 3.91 -6.99 3.88
N ASN A 62 4.27 -8.23 4.24
CA ASN A 62 5.61 -8.56 4.76
C ASN A 62 6.56 -9.02 3.65
N LEU A 63 6.06 -9.94 2.82
CA LEU A 63 6.86 -10.67 1.84
C LEU A 63 6.34 -10.35 0.42
N PRO A 64 7.24 -10.00 -0.51
CA PRO A 64 6.88 -9.59 -1.86
C PRO A 64 6.52 -10.77 -2.78
N TRP A 65 6.82 -12.00 -2.36
CA TRP A 65 6.66 -13.21 -3.18
C TRP A 65 5.22 -13.49 -3.56
N TRP A 66 4.25 -13.06 -2.75
CA TRP A 66 2.83 -13.22 -3.07
C TRP A 66 2.48 -12.46 -4.35
N ASP A 67 2.99 -11.25 -4.51
CA ASP A 67 2.72 -10.45 -5.70
C ASP A 67 3.40 -11.00 -6.95
N GLN A 68 4.56 -11.63 -6.79
CA GLN A 68 5.23 -12.33 -7.89
C GLN A 68 4.47 -13.60 -8.28
N LEU A 69 4.04 -14.38 -7.29
CA LEU A 69 3.31 -15.63 -7.50
C LEU A 69 1.95 -15.42 -8.18
N PHE A 70 1.24 -14.36 -7.80
CA PHE A 70 -0.09 -14.06 -8.33
C PHE A 70 -0.10 -13.02 -9.46
N GLY A 71 1.07 -12.55 -9.89
CA GLY A 71 1.18 -11.61 -11.02
C GLY A 71 0.66 -10.21 -10.73
N THR A 72 0.64 -9.79 -9.47
CA THR A 72 0.19 -8.46 -9.02
C THR A 72 1.35 -7.51 -8.71
N TYR A 73 2.60 -7.94 -8.93
CA TYR A 73 3.78 -7.12 -8.70
C TYR A 73 3.88 -5.96 -9.70
N LYS A 74 4.06 -4.74 -9.18
CA LYS A 74 4.34 -3.54 -9.97
C LYS A 74 5.51 -2.77 -9.38
N ASP A 75 6.56 -2.61 -10.18
CA ASP A 75 7.80 -1.99 -9.72
C ASP A 75 7.67 -0.47 -9.53
N GLN A 76 7.12 0.23 -10.53
CA GLN A 76 7.07 1.70 -10.56
C GLN A 76 5.65 2.21 -10.87
N PRO A 77 5.21 3.31 -10.23
CA PRO A 77 4.00 4.00 -10.65
C PRO A 77 4.27 4.83 -11.92
N VAL A 78 3.22 5.13 -12.68
CA VAL A 78 3.30 5.85 -13.97
C VAL A 78 3.94 7.23 -13.82
N GLY A 79 3.69 7.92 -12.71
CA GLY A 79 4.28 9.23 -12.40
C GLY A 79 5.65 9.17 -11.69
N GLY A 80 6.21 7.98 -11.47
CA GLY A 80 7.36 7.81 -10.57
C GLY A 80 7.00 8.06 -9.09
N HIS A 81 7.86 7.61 -8.17
CA HIS A 81 7.55 7.64 -6.73
C HIS A 81 7.47 9.05 -6.12
N GLN A 82 8.04 10.07 -6.78
CA GLN A 82 8.06 11.45 -6.29
C GLN A 82 6.74 12.19 -6.59
N ASP A 83 6.22 12.04 -7.81
CA ASP A 83 5.02 12.77 -8.26
C ASP A 83 3.73 11.95 -8.12
N MET A 84 3.82 10.72 -7.62
CA MET A 84 2.66 9.84 -7.44
C MET A 84 1.67 10.44 -6.43
N MET A 85 0.44 10.64 -6.89
CA MET A 85 -0.67 11.04 -6.03
C MET A 85 -1.24 9.85 -5.27
N ILE A 86 -1.27 9.97 -3.94
CA ILE A 86 -1.80 8.94 -3.03
C ILE A 86 -3.28 9.21 -2.71
N GLY A 87 -4.04 8.15 -2.45
CA GLY A 87 -5.39 8.21 -1.88
C GLY A 87 -6.51 8.00 -2.90
N LEU A 88 -7.75 8.14 -2.45
CA LEU A 88 -8.92 7.81 -3.26
C LEU A 88 -9.25 8.91 -4.29
N ALA A 89 -9.52 8.51 -5.53
CA ALA A 89 -9.80 9.44 -6.63
C ALA A 89 -11.04 10.31 -6.37
N GLN A 90 -12.08 9.74 -5.76
CA GLN A 90 -13.33 10.44 -5.47
C GLN A 90 -13.27 11.39 -4.27
N PHE A 91 -12.25 11.32 -3.41
CA PHE A 91 -12.17 12.10 -2.17
C PHE A 91 -10.98 13.07 -2.20
N ARG A 92 -11.15 14.18 -2.95
CA ARG A 92 -10.10 15.19 -3.18
C ARG A 92 -10.43 16.59 -2.69
N ASP A 93 -11.71 16.91 -2.46
CA ASP A 93 -12.09 18.20 -1.88
C ASP A 93 -11.93 18.15 -0.36
N LEU A 94 -10.94 18.88 0.16
CA LEU A 94 -10.63 18.95 1.60
C LEU A 94 -11.85 19.39 2.45
N ARG A 95 -12.78 20.18 1.88
CA ARG A 95 -14.01 20.61 2.58
C ARG A 95 -14.94 19.44 2.89
N GLN A 96 -14.76 18.31 2.20
CA GLN A 96 -15.52 17.08 2.40
C GLN A 96 -14.84 16.13 3.41
N LEU A 97 -13.62 16.43 3.87
CA LEU A 97 -12.82 15.57 4.74
C LEU A 97 -12.78 16.04 6.21
N SER A 98 -13.81 16.78 6.66
CA SER A 98 -13.98 17.06 8.09
C SER A 98 -14.23 15.77 8.87
N LEU A 99 -13.82 15.69 10.14
CA LEU A 99 -14.00 14.50 10.99
C LEU A 99 -15.42 13.92 10.94
N LEU A 100 -16.45 14.75 11.14
CA LEU A 100 -17.85 14.29 11.13
C LEU A 100 -18.26 13.71 9.77
N ARG A 101 -17.79 14.31 8.67
CA ARG A 101 -18.04 13.78 7.32
C ARG A 101 -17.30 12.47 7.09
N LEU A 102 -16.03 12.36 7.49
CA LEU A 102 -15.25 11.13 7.40
C LEU A 102 -15.92 9.97 8.16
N LEU A 103 -16.42 10.22 9.37
CA LEU A 103 -17.17 9.22 10.14
C LEU A 103 -18.51 8.86 9.48
N GLY A 104 -19.12 9.80 8.75
CA GLY A 104 -20.35 9.58 7.98
C GLY A 104 -20.15 8.92 6.61
N LEU A 105 -18.92 8.92 6.05
CA LEU A 105 -18.65 8.37 4.71
C LEU A 105 -19.13 6.93 4.51
N PRO A 106 -18.95 5.99 5.47
CA PRO A 106 -19.44 4.62 5.32
C PRO A 106 -20.96 4.48 5.14
N PHE A 107 -21.73 5.51 5.51
CA PHE A 107 -23.20 5.51 5.47
C PHE A 107 -23.78 6.43 4.38
N SER A 108 -22.96 7.23 3.72
CA SER A 108 -23.40 8.31 2.82
C SER A 108 -22.75 8.28 1.44
N GLY A 109 -21.64 7.56 1.26
CA GLY A 109 -20.98 7.39 -0.04
C GLY A 109 -21.57 6.22 -0.84
N GLY A 110 -21.68 6.39 -2.16
CA GLY A 110 -21.66 5.22 -3.05
C GLY A 110 -20.28 4.54 -2.96
N ALA A 111 -20.22 3.21 -3.10
CA ALA A 111 -19.00 2.41 -2.87
C ALA A 111 -17.76 2.76 -3.73
N GLY A 112 -17.84 3.81 -4.56
CA GLY A 112 -16.88 4.06 -5.63
C GLY A 112 -16.87 2.90 -6.63
N ALA A 113 -16.10 3.04 -7.70
CA ALA A 113 -15.70 1.88 -8.47
C ALA A 113 -14.59 1.19 -7.66
N VAL A 114 -14.90 0.13 -6.92
CA VAL A 114 -13.89 -0.86 -6.52
C VAL A 114 -13.98 -2.01 -7.52
N PRO A 115 -13.05 -2.15 -8.47
CA PRO A 115 -13.05 -3.27 -9.39
C PRO A 115 -11.77 -4.07 -9.11
N ILE A 116 -11.77 -4.88 -8.05
CA ILE A 116 -11.00 -6.12 -8.20
C ILE A 116 -11.75 -6.86 -9.32
N ASN A 117 -11.11 -7.00 -10.49
CA ASN A 117 -11.64 -7.64 -11.70
C ASN A 117 -12.81 -6.94 -12.42
N ARG A 118 -12.58 -5.76 -13.01
CA ARG A 118 -13.29 -5.41 -14.26
C ARG A 118 -12.29 -5.38 -15.41
N HIS A 119 -12.27 -6.49 -16.15
CA HIS A 119 -11.77 -6.53 -17.52
C HIS A 119 -12.63 -5.65 -18.42
#